data_AF-A0A972BFT1-F1
#
_entry.id   AF-A0A972BFT1-F1
#
_cell.length_a   1.000
_cell.length_b   1.000
_cell.length_c   1.000
_cell.angle_alpha   90.00
_cell.angle_beta   90.00
_cell.angle_gamma   90.00
#
_symmetry.space_group_name_H-M   'P 1'
#
loop_
_entity.id
_entity.type
_entity.pdbx_description
1 polymer ?
#
loop_
_entity_poly.entity_id
_entity_poly.type
_entity_poly.pdbx_seq_one_letter_code
_entity_poly.pdbx_strand_id
1 'polypeptide(L)'
;MFAYDQLTSIDGCNPQQNRTTIIMANPYFNATYYLANNPDIFAAGVTTATAWDHYVSYGAQEAYTAGGMTRAPNAWFDAQFYLQNNQDLIANGVTPETAFDHFTNFGMYELRAPSQSVAASPMTDASLLAYVNANADVAEALGVTVPATELTETQQNGAIANFYGYGYAENRPSAPTNVNANPTETFTLTAG
;
A
#
# COMPACT_ATOMS: atom_id res chain seq x y z
N MET A 1 -3.75 24.47 4.72
CA MET A 1 -2.40 24.77 4.20
C MET A 1 -1.42 23.92 5.00
N PHE A 2 -1.28 22.65 4.62
CA PHE A 2 -0.32 21.74 5.25
C PHE A 2 0.95 21.81 4.41
N ALA A 3 2.01 22.32 5.04
CA ALA A 3 3.31 22.49 4.40
C ALA A 3 3.95 21.11 4.21
N TYR A 4 3.96 20.66 2.95
CA TYR A 4 5.00 19.77 2.44
C TYR A 4 6.26 20.62 2.31
N ASP A 5 7.19 20.50 3.25
CA ASP A 5 8.53 21.02 2.99
C ASP A 5 9.63 20.25 3.73
N GLN A 6 10.68 19.96 2.96
CA GLN A 6 12.03 19.52 3.30
C GLN A 6 12.25 18.04 3.71
N LEU A 7 12.47 17.18 2.71
CA LEU A 7 13.49 16.12 2.78
C LEU A 7 14.22 16.01 1.42
N THR A 8 15.12 16.95 1.15
CA THR A 8 16.12 16.80 0.10
C THR A 8 17.26 15.91 0.60
N SER A 9 17.37 14.72 0.00
CA SER A 9 18.60 13.95 -0.24
C SER A 9 19.61 13.81 0.91
N ILE A 10 19.63 12.64 1.56
CA ILE A 10 20.81 11.87 1.97
C ILE A 10 20.36 10.40 2.08
N ASP A 11 20.96 9.51 1.29
CA ASP A 11 20.98 8.03 1.38
C ASP A 11 19.77 7.37 2.10
N GLY A 12 18.70 7.15 1.33
CA GLY A 12 17.37 6.70 1.75
C GLY A 12 17.25 5.25 2.24
N CYS A 13 18.21 4.75 3.01
CA CYS A 13 18.28 3.36 3.48
C CYS A 13 18.77 3.25 4.93
N ASN A 14 18.37 4.19 5.81
CA ASN A 14 18.68 4.11 7.24
C ASN A 14 17.40 4.09 8.10
N PRO A 15 16.84 2.91 8.43
CA PRO A 15 15.62 2.80 9.22
C PRO A 15 15.84 2.86 10.74
N GLN A 16 17.02 3.24 11.24
CA GLN A 16 17.36 3.13 12.67
C GLN A 16 17.44 4.47 13.44
N GLN A 17 17.06 5.61 12.85
CA GLN A 17 17.15 6.89 13.57
C GLN A 17 15.82 7.30 14.23
N ASN A 18 15.79 7.10 15.55
CA ASN A 18 14.92 7.73 16.58
C ASN A 18 13.75 6.91 17.14
N ARG A 19 14.06 6.04 18.11
CA ARG A 19 13.10 5.43 19.04
C ARG A 19 12.55 6.38 20.12
N THR A 20 11.99 7.53 19.71
CA THR A 20 11.17 8.39 20.61
C THR A 20 10.04 9.12 19.87
N THR A 21 9.55 8.59 18.75
CA THR A 21 8.46 9.18 17.99
C THR A 21 7.15 8.50 18.39
N ILE A 22 6.11 9.26 18.75
CA ILE A 22 4.73 8.74 18.73
C ILE A 22 4.59 8.01 17.40
N ILE A 23 4.37 6.69 17.41
CA ILE A 23 4.30 5.90 16.19
C ILE A 23 3.03 6.36 15.48
N MET A 24 3.15 7.37 14.63
CA MET A 24 2.03 7.91 13.88
C MET A 24 1.53 6.77 13.01
N ALA A 25 0.25 6.44 13.17
CA ALA A 25 -0.36 5.39 12.37
C ALA A 25 -0.19 5.73 10.89
N ASN A 26 0.32 4.78 10.13
CA ASN A 26 0.38 4.90 8.68
C ASN A 26 -1.04 5.11 8.13
N PRO A 27 -1.30 6.13 7.28
CA PRO A 27 -2.65 6.44 6.81
C PRO A 27 -3.28 5.32 5.96
N TYR A 28 -2.46 4.41 5.43
CA TYR A 28 -2.92 3.24 4.67
C TYR A 28 -3.12 1.99 5.55
N PHE A 29 -2.82 2.06 6.86
CA PHE A 29 -3.14 0.98 7.79
C PHE A 29 -4.63 0.95 8.05
N ASN A 30 -5.26 -0.20 7.79
CA ASN A 30 -6.69 -0.37 8.00
C ASN A 30 -6.92 -1.24 9.25
N ALA A 31 -7.09 -0.60 10.41
CA ALA A 31 -7.30 -1.29 11.67
C ALA A 31 -8.53 -2.21 11.66
N THR A 32 -9.60 -1.82 10.97
CA THR A 32 -10.82 -2.62 10.85
C THR A 32 -10.55 -3.89 10.03
N TYR A 33 -9.88 -3.76 8.89
CA TYR A 33 -9.44 -4.88 8.06
C TYR A 33 -8.51 -5.80 8.84
N TYR A 34 -7.53 -5.22 9.54
CA TYR A 34 -6.55 -5.97 10.31
C TYR A 34 -7.23 -6.81 11.39
N LEU A 35 -8.14 -6.25 12.19
CA LEU A 35 -8.84 -7.02 13.22
C LEU A 35 -9.83 -8.04 12.65
N ALA A 36 -10.53 -7.70 11.56
CA ALA A 36 -11.48 -8.62 10.93
C ALA A 36 -10.79 -9.89 10.38
N ASN A 37 -9.57 -9.76 9.87
CA ASN A 37 -8.78 -10.88 9.32
C ASN A 37 -7.90 -11.58 10.37
N ASN A 38 -7.88 -11.07 11.61
CA ASN A 38 -7.06 -11.60 12.70
C ASN A 38 -7.91 -11.78 13.97
N PRO A 39 -8.87 -12.72 13.96
CA PRO A 39 -9.82 -12.89 15.07
C PRO A 39 -9.15 -13.33 16.38
N ASP A 40 -7.97 -13.95 16.30
CA ASP A 40 -7.18 -14.40 17.44
C ASP A 40 -6.62 -13.23 18.26
N ILE A 41 -6.12 -12.17 17.62
CA ILE A 41 -5.62 -10.98 18.33
C ILE A 41 -6.77 -10.10 18.83
N PHE A 42 -7.90 -10.10 18.12
CA PHE A 42 -9.12 -9.47 18.61
C PHE A 42 -9.60 -10.16 19.90
N ALA A 43 -9.61 -11.49 19.94
CA ALA A 43 -9.91 -12.26 21.14
C ALA A 43 -8.87 -12.01 22.27
N ALA A 44 -7.62 -11.69 21.92
CA ALA A 44 -6.58 -11.30 22.87
C ALA A 44 -6.69 -9.84 23.37
N GLY A 45 -7.71 -9.08 22.93
CA GLY A 45 -7.99 -7.73 23.41
C GLY A 45 -7.36 -6.59 22.59
N VAL A 46 -6.80 -6.88 21.42
CA VAL A 46 -6.37 -5.82 20.49
C VAL A 46 -7.60 -5.09 19.95
N THR A 47 -7.57 -3.76 20.01
CA THR A 47 -8.66 -2.88 19.57
C THR A 47 -8.22 -2.07 18.36
N THR A 48 -9.14 -1.36 17.70
CA THR A 48 -8.79 -0.49 16.57
C THR A 48 -7.79 0.60 16.96
N ALA A 49 -7.80 1.04 18.23
CA ALA A 49 -6.86 2.02 18.76
C ALA A 49 -5.44 1.46 19.02
N THR A 50 -5.30 0.13 19.17
CA THR A 50 -4.01 -0.54 19.48
C THR A 50 -3.54 -1.48 18.36
N ALA A 51 -4.32 -1.60 17.29
CA ALA A 51 -4.04 -2.48 16.16
C ALA A 51 -2.73 -2.14 15.44
N TRP A 52 -2.43 -0.84 15.28
CA TRP A 52 -1.17 -0.38 14.69
C TRP A 52 0.03 -0.80 15.54
N ASP A 53 -0.02 -0.58 16.86
CA ASP A 53 1.04 -0.98 17.78
C ASP A 53 1.28 -2.49 17.73
N HIS A 54 0.20 -3.28 17.66
CA HIS A 54 0.31 -4.73 17.48
C HIS A 54 0.97 -5.10 16.15
N TYR A 55 0.55 -4.46 15.05
CA TYR A 55 1.11 -4.72 13.74
C TYR A 55 2.62 -4.45 13.70
N VAL A 56 3.07 -3.29 14.19
CA VAL A 56 4.49 -2.93 14.20
C VAL A 56 5.29 -3.80 15.17
N SER A 57 4.73 -4.18 16.32
CA SER A 57 5.45 -4.95 17.34
C SER A 57 5.54 -6.46 17.04
N TYR A 58 4.56 -7.00 16.33
CA TYR A 58 4.41 -8.45 16.11
C TYR A 58 3.92 -8.77 14.70
N GLY A 59 2.83 -8.14 14.28
CA GLY A 59 2.09 -8.51 13.08
C GLY A 59 2.90 -8.50 11.79
N ALA A 60 3.80 -7.54 11.61
CA ALA A 60 4.61 -7.43 10.40
C ALA A 60 5.61 -8.59 10.27
N GLN A 61 6.25 -8.99 11.37
CA GLN A 61 7.16 -10.12 11.41
C GLN A 61 6.41 -11.46 11.22
N GLU A 62 5.23 -11.58 11.82
CA GLU A 62 4.32 -12.72 11.62
C GLU A 62 3.86 -12.81 10.15
N ALA A 63 3.48 -11.68 9.53
CA ALA A 63 3.12 -11.61 8.11
C ALA A 63 4.25 -12.11 7.21
N TYR A 64 5.48 -11.62 7.45
CA TYR A 64 6.65 -12.01 6.68
C TYR A 64 6.99 -13.51 6.78
N THR A 65 6.77 -14.13 7.94
CA THR A 65 7.13 -15.54 8.19
C THR A 65 6.04 -16.52 7.76
N ALA A 66 4.77 -16.22 8.05
CA ALA A 66 3.64 -17.05 7.67
C ALA A 66 3.35 -16.97 6.16
N GLY A 67 3.59 -15.79 5.57
CA GLY A 67 3.37 -15.54 4.15
C GLY A 67 1.93 -15.24 3.77
N GLY A 68 1.77 -14.81 2.52
CA GLY A 68 0.49 -14.37 1.98
C GLY A 68 -0.07 -13.15 2.73
N MET A 69 -1.39 -13.04 2.76
CA MET A 69 -2.08 -11.91 3.42
C MET A 69 -2.33 -12.14 4.92
N THR A 70 -1.59 -13.06 5.56
CA THR A 70 -1.63 -13.25 7.01
C THR A 70 -1.13 -11.98 7.69
N ARG A 71 -1.85 -11.46 8.68
CA ARG A 71 -1.47 -10.22 9.40
C ARG A 71 -1.24 -9.02 8.46
N ALA A 72 -1.83 -9.01 7.27
CA ALA A 72 -1.66 -7.91 6.33
C ALA A 72 -2.27 -6.61 6.89
N PRO A 73 -1.58 -5.46 6.77
CA PRO A 73 -2.04 -4.18 7.32
C PRO A 73 -3.26 -3.62 6.56
N ASN A 74 -3.47 -4.08 5.33
CA ASN A 74 -4.60 -3.74 4.48
C ASN A 74 -4.79 -4.81 3.40
N ALA A 75 -5.70 -4.54 2.46
CA ALA A 75 -6.15 -5.49 1.45
C ALA A 75 -5.19 -5.70 0.27
N TRP A 76 -4.06 -4.98 0.20
CA TRP A 76 -3.18 -4.99 -0.98
C TRP A 76 -1.70 -5.18 -0.67
N PHE A 77 -1.29 -5.11 0.60
CA PHE A 77 0.10 -5.28 1.02
C PHE A 77 0.39 -6.65 1.62
N ASP A 78 1.28 -7.40 0.96
CA ASP A 78 1.85 -8.66 1.42
C ASP A 78 3.33 -8.43 1.77
N ALA A 79 3.65 -8.40 3.06
CA ALA A 79 5.00 -8.11 3.55
C ALA A 79 6.03 -9.15 3.09
N GLN A 80 5.63 -10.42 3.01
CA GLN A 80 6.51 -11.50 2.56
C GLN A 80 6.82 -11.32 1.08
N PHE A 81 5.78 -11.18 0.25
CA PHE A 81 5.94 -10.96 -1.18
C PHE A 81 6.80 -9.72 -1.45
N TYR A 82 6.51 -8.61 -0.79
CA TYR A 82 7.20 -7.35 -1.02
C TYR A 82 8.69 -7.46 -0.70
N LEU A 83 9.06 -7.99 0.46
CA LEU A 83 10.48 -8.13 0.82
C LEU A 83 11.19 -9.19 -0.02
N GLN A 84 10.54 -10.31 -0.36
CA GLN A 84 11.15 -11.34 -1.21
C GLN A 84 11.46 -10.84 -2.62
N ASN A 85 10.60 -9.98 -3.18
CA ASN A 85 10.79 -9.45 -4.54
C ASN A 85 11.65 -8.19 -4.61
N ASN A 86 12.04 -7.63 -3.46
CA ASN A 86 12.83 -6.40 -3.37
C ASN A 86 14.04 -6.60 -2.44
N GLN A 87 14.94 -7.51 -2.84
CA GLN A 87 16.12 -7.90 -2.04
C GLN A 87 17.08 -6.73 -1.77
N ASP A 88 17.06 -5.70 -2.62
CA ASP A 88 17.77 -4.45 -2.40
C ASP A 88 17.34 -3.76 -1.11
N LEU A 89 16.07 -3.86 -0.72
CA LEU A 89 15.56 -3.27 0.53
C LEU A 89 16.13 -3.97 1.75
N ILE A 90 16.19 -5.30 1.74
CA ILE A 90 16.78 -6.10 2.82
C ILE A 90 18.27 -5.78 2.97
N ALA A 91 19.00 -5.70 1.85
CA ALA A 91 20.42 -5.32 1.84
C ALA A 91 20.66 -3.91 2.43
N ASN A 92 19.65 -3.06 2.34
CA ASN A 92 19.62 -1.70 2.84
C ASN A 92 18.90 -1.55 4.20
N GLY A 93 18.67 -2.65 4.91
CA GLY A 93 18.20 -2.63 6.29
C GLY A 93 16.69 -2.47 6.47
N VAL A 94 15.89 -2.47 5.39
CA VAL A 94 14.42 -2.55 5.52
C VAL A 94 14.06 -3.90 6.15
N THR A 95 13.27 -3.83 7.21
CA THR A 95 12.81 -4.98 7.99
C THR A 95 11.31 -5.21 7.75
N PRO A 96 10.74 -6.36 8.14
CA PRO A 96 9.29 -6.57 8.07
C PRO A 96 8.48 -5.42 8.69
N GLU A 97 8.91 -4.90 9.84
CA GLU A 97 8.24 -3.82 10.58
C GLU A 97 8.24 -2.48 9.84
N THR A 98 9.23 -2.25 8.97
CA THR A 98 9.37 -0.99 8.22
C THR A 98 9.01 -1.12 6.74
N ALA A 99 8.75 -2.35 6.25
CA ALA A 99 8.44 -2.64 4.86
C ALA A 99 7.16 -1.93 4.37
N PHE A 100 6.13 -1.89 5.23
CA PHE A 100 4.87 -1.23 4.89
C PHE A 100 5.05 0.28 4.75
N ASP A 101 5.76 0.90 5.69
CA ASP A 101 6.08 2.32 5.62
C ASP A 101 6.94 2.65 4.39
N HIS A 102 7.94 1.83 4.10
CA HIS A 102 8.76 1.98 2.89
C HIS A 102 7.88 1.97 1.63
N PHE A 103 6.96 1.00 1.52
CA PHE A 103 6.08 0.93 0.36
C PHE A 103 5.21 2.18 0.22
N THR A 104 4.57 2.62 1.29
CA THR A 104 3.64 3.76 1.25
C THR A 104 4.33 5.11 1.03
N ASN A 105 5.61 5.24 1.36
CA ASN A 105 6.37 6.48 1.18
C ASN A 105 7.18 6.50 -0.12
N PHE A 106 7.61 5.33 -0.61
CA PHE A 106 8.50 5.20 -1.77
C PHE A 106 8.00 4.16 -2.76
N GLY A 107 7.82 2.92 -2.30
CA GLY A 107 7.58 1.78 -3.20
C GLY A 107 6.40 1.94 -4.15
N MET A 108 5.29 2.55 -3.73
CA MET A 108 4.14 2.75 -4.61
C MET A 108 4.40 3.78 -5.72
N TYR A 109 5.25 4.78 -5.48
CA TYR A 109 5.66 5.78 -6.49
C TYR A 109 6.79 5.26 -7.40
N GLU A 110 7.53 4.25 -6.95
CA GLU A 110 8.46 3.47 -7.77
C GLU A 110 7.77 2.37 -8.58
N LEU A 111 6.43 2.28 -8.52
CA LEU A 111 5.62 1.23 -9.12
C LEU A 111 6.02 -0.20 -8.71
N ARG A 112 6.63 -0.36 -7.52
CA ARG A 112 6.92 -1.69 -6.96
C ARG A 112 5.60 -2.40 -6.66
N ALA A 113 5.56 -3.72 -6.87
CA ALA A 113 4.37 -4.50 -6.55
C ALA A 113 4.34 -4.86 -5.04
N PRO A 114 3.30 -4.47 -4.28
CA PRO A 114 3.15 -4.83 -2.87
C PRO A 114 2.62 -6.25 -2.64
N SER A 115 2.12 -6.92 -3.69
CA SER A 115 1.57 -8.27 -3.63
C SER A 115 1.60 -8.94 -4.99
N GLN A 116 1.40 -10.26 -5.01
CA GLN A 116 1.34 -11.06 -6.23
C GLN A 116 0.23 -10.58 -7.19
N SER A 117 -0.93 -10.15 -6.68
CA SER A 117 -2.05 -9.68 -7.50
C SER A 117 -1.70 -8.39 -8.25
N VAL A 118 -1.02 -7.46 -7.58
CA VAL A 118 -0.53 -6.23 -8.23
C VAL A 118 0.58 -6.55 -9.22
N ALA A 119 1.48 -7.47 -8.90
CA ALA A 119 2.54 -7.90 -9.82
C ALA A 119 1.97 -8.54 -11.11
N ALA A 120 0.84 -9.25 -11.01
CA ALA A 120 0.16 -9.84 -12.17
C ALA A 120 -0.58 -8.81 -13.04
N SER A 121 -0.87 -7.62 -12.51
CA SER A 121 -1.55 -6.53 -13.21
C SER A 121 -0.93 -5.19 -12.82
N PRO A 122 0.31 -4.90 -13.22
CA PRO A 122 1.05 -3.74 -12.72
C PRO A 122 0.41 -2.44 -13.17
N MET A 123 0.52 -1.41 -12.32
CA MET A 123 0.18 -0.05 -12.71
C MET A 123 1.12 0.41 -13.83
N THR A 124 0.54 1.08 -14.81
CA THR A 124 1.23 1.71 -15.95
C THR A 124 0.66 3.11 -16.18
N ASP A 125 1.41 3.97 -16.86
CA ASP A 125 0.94 5.30 -17.29
C ASP A 125 -0.41 5.22 -17.99
N ALA A 126 -0.61 4.22 -18.86
CA ALA A 126 -1.86 4.01 -19.57
C ALA A 126 -3.02 3.66 -18.61
N SER A 127 -2.78 2.79 -17.63
CA SER A 127 -3.79 2.41 -16.63
C SER A 127 -4.14 3.57 -15.69
N LEU A 128 -3.15 4.40 -15.31
CA LEU A 128 -3.35 5.58 -14.47
C LEU A 128 -4.10 6.67 -15.24
N LEU A 129 -3.76 6.88 -16.50
CA LEU A 129 -4.49 7.78 -17.38
C LEU A 129 -5.94 7.34 -17.58
N ALA A 130 -6.18 6.04 -17.79
CA ALA A 130 -7.53 5.48 -17.91
C ALA A 130 -8.33 5.66 -16.62
N TYR A 131 -7.70 5.44 -15.46
CA TYR A 131 -8.29 5.69 -14.15
C TYR A 131 -8.70 7.16 -13.98
N VAL A 132 -7.80 8.11 -14.26
CA VAL A 132 -8.12 9.55 -14.13
C VAL A 132 -9.21 9.98 -15.13
N ASN A 133 -9.14 9.54 -16.38
CA ASN A 133 -10.15 9.88 -17.39
C ASN A 133 -11.54 9.31 -17.08
N ALA A 134 -11.61 8.17 -16.38
CA ALA A 134 -12.88 7.53 -16.01
C ALA A 134 -13.50 8.08 -14.72
N ASN A 135 -12.73 8.80 -13.89
CA ASN A 135 -13.15 9.26 -12.57
C ASN A 135 -13.00 10.79 -12.45
N ALA A 136 -14.08 11.52 -12.73
CA ALA A 136 -14.08 12.98 -12.81
C ALA A 136 -13.69 13.67 -11.49
N ASP A 137 -14.04 13.08 -10.35
CA ASP A 137 -13.64 13.57 -9.02
C ASP A 137 -12.13 13.46 -8.79
N VAL A 138 -11.49 12.39 -9.28
CA VAL A 138 -10.03 12.24 -9.26
C VAL A 138 -9.40 13.28 -10.15
N ALA A 139 -9.91 13.41 -11.38
CA ALA A 139 -9.37 14.40 -12.32
C ALA A 139 -9.44 15.82 -11.75
N GLU A 140 -10.57 16.20 -11.14
CA GLU A 140 -10.73 17.48 -10.47
C GLU A 140 -9.72 17.65 -9.32
N ALA A 141 -9.59 16.65 -8.44
CA ALA A 141 -8.65 16.69 -7.32
C ALA A 141 -7.18 16.81 -7.77
N LEU A 142 -6.85 16.28 -8.95
CA LEU A 142 -5.51 16.32 -9.55
C LEU A 142 -5.29 17.52 -10.50
N GLY A 143 -6.31 18.37 -10.69
CA GLY A 143 -6.25 19.50 -11.63
C GLY A 143 -6.10 19.08 -13.09
N VAL A 144 -6.67 17.93 -13.47
CA VAL A 144 -6.64 17.37 -14.83
C VAL A 144 -7.91 17.74 -15.58
N THR A 145 -7.77 18.31 -16.78
CA THR A 145 -8.90 18.44 -17.72
C THR A 145 -9.04 17.15 -18.52
N VAL A 146 -10.21 16.52 -18.45
CA VAL A 146 -10.49 15.26 -19.15
C VAL A 146 -11.28 15.48 -20.47
N PRO A 147 -11.04 14.67 -21.52
CA PRO A 147 -10.06 13.59 -21.56
C PRO A 147 -8.63 14.11 -21.71
N ALA A 148 -7.75 13.63 -20.84
CA ALA A 148 -6.31 13.84 -20.95
C ALA A 148 -5.69 12.76 -21.84
N THR A 149 -4.58 13.09 -22.49
CA THR A 149 -3.78 12.15 -23.30
C THR A 149 -2.53 11.65 -22.57
N GLU A 150 -2.12 12.35 -21.52
CA GLU A 150 -0.99 12.01 -20.67
C GLU A 150 -1.17 12.66 -19.28
N LEU A 151 -0.45 12.13 -18.29
CA LEU A 151 -0.38 12.69 -16.94
C LEU A 151 1.08 13.10 -16.66
N THR A 152 1.26 14.23 -15.99
CA THR A 152 2.56 14.59 -15.40
C THR A 152 2.90 13.64 -14.25
N GLU A 153 4.18 13.54 -13.88
CA GLU A 153 4.64 12.70 -12.76
C GLU A 153 3.88 13.02 -11.45
N THR A 154 3.62 14.30 -11.16
CA THR A 154 2.83 14.70 -9.98
C THR A 154 1.38 14.18 -10.05
N GLN A 155 0.76 14.21 -11.22
CA GLN A 155 -0.59 13.69 -11.41
C GLN A 155 -0.62 12.15 -11.34
N GLN A 156 0.41 11.47 -11.86
CA GLN A 156 0.56 10.02 -11.71
C GLN A 156 0.69 9.64 -10.23
N ASN A 157 1.58 10.29 -9.48
CA ASN A 157 1.74 10.05 -8.04
C ASN A 157 0.44 10.33 -7.27
N GLY A 158 -0.30 11.38 -7.63
CA GLY A 158 -1.61 11.66 -7.05
C GLY A 158 -2.66 10.58 -7.37
N ALA A 159 -2.67 10.06 -8.59
CA ALA A 159 -3.56 8.97 -8.99
C ALA A 159 -3.24 7.66 -8.26
N ILE A 160 -1.94 7.33 -8.09
CA ILE A 160 -1.47 6.18 -7.31
C ILE A 160 -1.94 6.29 -5.85
N ALA A 161 -1.68 7.42 -5.21
CA ALA A 161 -2.08 7.67 -3.83
C ALA A 161 -3.61 7.60 -3.65
N ASN A 162 -4.37 8.17 -4.60
CA ASN A 162 -5.83 8.10 -4.59
C ASN A 162 -6.33 6.65 -4.70
N PHE A 163 -5.75 5.86 -5.61
CA PHE A 163 -6.17 4.47 -5.78
C PHE A 163 -5.90 3.62 -4.54
N TYR A 164 -4.68 3.65 -4.00
CA TYR A 164 -4.32 2.87 -2.80
C TYR A 164 -5.01 3.37 -1.53
N GLY A 165 -5.35 4.68 -1.47
CA GLY A 165 -6.03 5.26 -0.32
C GLY A 165 -7.52 4.99 -0.31
N TYR A 166 -8.15 5.02 -1.48
CA TYR A 166 -9.62 5.04 -1.60
C TYR A 166 -10.12 4.21 -2.78
N GLY A 167 -9.53 4.39 -3.96
CA GLY A 167 -10.08 3.87 -5.21
C GLY A 167 -10.25 2.34 -5.25
N TYR A 168 -9.35 1.60 -4.62
CA TYR A 168 -9.43 0.14 -4.56
C TYR A 168 -10.67 -0.38 -3.80
N ALA A 169 -11.15 0.38 -2.80
CA ALA A 169 -12.27 -0.02 -1.95
C ALA A 169 -13.63 0.45 -2.52
N GLU A 170 -13.60 1.42 -3.43
CA GLU A 170 -14.80 2.06 -3.98
C GLU A 170 -15.32 1.41 -5.27
N ASN A 171 -14.68 0.34 -5.76
CA ASN A 171 -15.00 -0.30 -7.03
C ASN A 171 -15.04 0.69 -8.21
N ARG A 172 -14.11 1.65 -8.22
CA ARG A 172 -14.04 2.68 -9.27
C ARG A 172 -13.77 2.06 -10.64
N PRO A 173 -14.39 2.60 -11.71
CA PRO A 173 -14.10 2.16 -13.08
C PRO A 173 -12.62 2.37 -13.42
N SER A 174 -12.11 1.52 -14.30
CA SER A 174 -10.71 1.57 -14.79
C SER A 174 -9.68 1.52 -13.66
N ALA A 175 -9.87 0.64 -12.67
CA ALA A 175 -8.87 0.41 -11.64
C ALA A 175 -7.49 0.14 -12.28
N PRO A 176 -6.42 0.86 -11.88
CA PRO A 176 -5.12 0.78 -12.51
C PRO A 176 -4.37 -0.54 -12.21
N THR A 177 -4.83 -1.29 -11.20
CA THR A 177 -4.32 -2.62 -10.86
C THR A 177 -5.40 -3.45 -10.18
N ASN A 178 -5.16 -4.77 -10.09
CA ASN A 178 -6.02 -5.70 -9.37
C ASN A 178 -5.48 -5.91 -7.95
N VAL A 179 -6.26 -5.50 -6.96
CA VAL A 179 -6.01 -5.87 -5.56
C VAL A 179 -6.89 -7.06 -5.21
N ASN A 180 -6.33 -8.11 -4.60
CA ASN A 180 -7.16 -9.19 -4.06
C ASN A 180 -7.71 -8.74 -2.71
N ALA A 181 -8.88 -8.09 -2.72
CA ALA A 181 -9.50 -7.57 -1.51
C ALA A 181 -9.98 -8.68 -0.53
N ASN A 182 -10.01 -9.95 -0.96
CA ASN A 182 -10.38 -11.12 -0.16
C ASN A 182 -9.36 -12.26 -0.34
N PRO A 183 -8.29 -12.30 0.48
CA PRO A 183 -7.27 -13.34 0.36
C PRO A 183 -7.75 -14.77 0.63
N THR A 184 -8.94 -14.94 1.23
CA THR A 184 -9.57 -16.23 1.46
C THR A 184 -10.40 -16.73 0.28
N GLU A 185 -10.66 -15.90 -0.73
CA GLU A 185 -11.36 -16.30 -1.94
C GLU A 185 -10.36 -16.72 -3.02
N THR A 186 -10.26 -18.04 -3.24
CA THR A 186 -9.52 -18.61 -4.36
C THR A 186 -10.27 -18.29 -5.65
N PHE A 187 -9.88 -17.23 -6.35
CA PHE A 187 -10.36 -17.00 -7.72
C PHE A 187 -9.78 -18.07 -8.64
N THR A 188 -10.60 -19.07 -8.95
CA THR A 188 -10.26 -20.07 -9.95
C THR A 188 -10.49 -19.44 -11.32
N LEU A 189 -9.43 -18.96 -11.98
CA LEU A 189 -9.52 -18.52 -13.37
C LEU A 189 -9.86 -19.74 -14.23
N THR A 190 -11.13 -19.90 -14.58
CA THR A 190 -11.50 -20.85 -15.63
C THR A 190 -11.21 -20.15 -16.94
N ALA A 191 -10.09 -20.50 -17.58
CA ALA A 191 -9.83 -20.09 -18.95
C ALA A 191 -10.94 -20.67 -19.84
N GLY A 192 -11.73 -19.79 -20.46
CA GLY A 192 -12.72 -20.11 -21.49
C GLY A 192 -12.20 -19.74 -22.87
#